data_AF-A0A8K1FYC8-F1
#
_entry.id   AF-A0A8K1FYC8-F1
#
_cell.length_a   1.000
_cell.length_b   1.000
_cell.length_c   1.000
_cell.angle_alpha   90.00
_cell.angle_beta   90.00
_cell.angle_gamma   90.00
#
_symmetry.space_group_name_H-M   'P 1'
#
loop_
_entity.id
_entity.type
_entity.pdbx_description
1 polymer ?
#
loop_
_entity_poly.entity_id
_entity_poly.type
_entity_poly.pdbx_seq_one_letter_code
_entity_poly.pdbx_strand_id
1 'polypeptide(L)'
;MHGSTHARIAAVETRMQKLEDKVEENHKKLKEEIKEDLLQISAVQIRSSGTKLRLPPDRERRYIPRGELWFFLRDCEENMKRWDGRPTAALAQQVLELKESKTQRGRSNRKQAAPVACSRTARYDDDDDMSDPLEGTSKMYAEGKKDNQA
;
A
#
# COMPACT_ATOMS: atom_id res chain seq x y z
N MET A 1 -41.65 18.15 64.23
CA MET A 1 -41.93 18.41 62.79
C MET A 1 -41.05 17.61 61.81
N HIS A 2 -40.25 16.60 62.22
CA HIS A 2 -39.31 15.92 61.30
C HIS A 2 -39.89 14.79 60.43
N GLY A 3 -40.99 14.14 60.83
CA GLY A 3 -41.51 12.97 60.12
C GLY A 3 -41.99 13.22 58.68
N SER A 4 -42.55 14.40 58.39
CA SER A 4 -43.03 14.75 57.04
C SER A 4 -41.89 14.91 56.04
N THR A 5 -40.76 15.49 56.47
CA THR A 5 -39.57 15.64 55.62
C THR A 5 -38.94 14.28 55.31
N HIS A 6 -38.82 13.39 56.29
CA HIS A 6 -38.30 12.02 56.08
C HIS A 6 -39.17 11.21 55.12
N ALA A 7 -40.50 11.31 55.21
CA ALA A 7 -41.40 10.63 54.28
C ALA A 7 -41.21 11.11 52.82
N ARG A 8 -40.97 12.41 52.62
CA ARG A 8 -40.70 12.97 51.29
C ARG A 8 -39.36 12.51 50.73
N ILE A 9 -38.33 12.38 51.57
CA ILE A 9 -37.02 11.87 51.18
C ILE A 9 -37.13 10.40 50.76
N ALA A 10 -37.74 9.55 51.58
CA ALA A 10 -37.92 8.12 51.28
C ALA A 10 -38.71 7.88 49.98
N ALA A 11 -39.73 8.71 49.71
CA ALA A 11 -40.49 8.65 48.47
C ALA A 11 -39.64 9.00 47.22
N VAL A 12 -38.70 9.93 47.35
CA VAL A 12 -37.76 10.28 46.27
C VAL A 12 -36.74 9.18 46.07
N GLU A 13 -36.13 8.67 47.14
CA GLU A 13 -35.15 7.57 47.10
C GLU A 13 -35.73 6.33 46.42
N THR A 14 -36.96 5.94 46.76
CA THR A 14 -37.64 4.80 46.13
C THR A 14 -37.84 5.00 44.62
N ARG A 15 -38.16 6.23 44.20
CA ARG A 15 -38.33 6.56 42.77
C ARG A 15 -36.99 6.57 42.04
N MET A 16 -35.91 6.99 42.68
CA MET A 16 -34.57 6.94 42.10
C MET A 16 -34.10 5.51 41.92
N GLN A 17 -34.26 4.65 42.93
CA GLN A 17 -33.94 3.22 42.82
C GLN A 17 -34.68 2.57 41.64
N LYS A 18 -35.98 2.83 41.51
CA LYS A 18 -36.78 2.32 40.38
C LYS A 18 -36.30 2.84 39.01
N LEU A 19 -35.75 4.05 38.95
CA LEU A 19 -35.18 4.60 37.71
C LEU A 19 -33.84 3.94 37.39
N GLU A 20 -33.00 3.70 38.39
CA GLU A 20 -31.72 3.00 38.23
C GLU A 20 -31.93 1.58 37.70
N ASP A 21 -32.84 0.82 38.32
CA ASP A 21 -33.18 -0.55 37.88
C ASP A 21 -33.63 -0.57 36.40
N LYS A 22 -34.45 0.42 36.00
CA LYS A 22 -34.91 0.56 34.61
C LYS A 22 -33.79 0.92 33.65
N VAL A 23 -32.81 1.72 34.06
CA VAL A 23 -31.67 2.08 33.21
C VAL A 23 -30.78 0.86 33.01
N GLU A 24 -30.55 0.08 34.06
CA GLU A 24 -29.77 -1.14 33.99
C GLU A 24 -30.44 -2.22 33.12
N GLU A 25 -31.75 -2.40 33.26
CA GLU A 25 -32.53 -3.31 32.41
C GLU A 25 -32.48 -2.89 30.94
N ASN A 26 -32.66 -1.59 30.64
CA ASN A 26 -32.56 -1.08 29.27
C ASN A 26 -31.16 -1.26 28.69
N HIS A 27 -30.10 -1.05 29.49
CA HIS A 27 -28.73 -1.25 29.04
C HIS A 27 -28.48 -2.72 28.64
N LYS A 28 -28.94 -3.66 29.47
CA LYS A 28 -28.85 -5.08 29.18
C LYS A 28 -29.64 -5.45 27.92
N LYS A 29 -30.87 -4.96 27.79
CA LYS A 29 -31.73 -5.24 26.63
C LYS A 29 -31.11 -4.71 25.34
N LEU A 30 -30.67 -3.46 25.34
CA LEU A 30 -30.02 -2.84 24.18
C LEU A 30 -28.76 -3.61 23.75
N LYS A 31 -27.98 -4.11 24.72
CA LYS A 31 -26.79 -4.92 24.44
C LYS A 31 -27.13 -6.23 23.74
N GLU A 32 -28.18 -6.92 24.18
CA GLU A 32 -28.62 -8.16 23.53
C GLU A 32 -29.25 -7.89 22.15
N GLU A 33 -30.03 -6.82 21.98
CA GLU A 33 -30.56 -6.41 20.66
C GLU A 33 -29.43 -6.14 19.66
N ILE A 34 -28.42 -5.35 20.05
CA ILE A 34 -27.25 -5.08 19.19
C ILE A 34 -26.51 -6.37 18.81
N LYS A 35 -26.39 -7.30 19.76
CA LYS A 35 -25.73 -8.59 19.52
C LYS A 35 -26.52 -9.45 18.54
N GLU A 36 -27.84 -9.49 18.69
CA GLU A 36 -28.72 -10.21 17.77
C GLU A 36 -28.70 -9.60 16.37
N ASP A 37 -28.82 -8.28 16.24
CA ASP A 37 -28.75 -7.57 14.96
C ASP A 37 -27.41 -7.83 14.26
N LEU A 38 -26.30 -7.82 15.00
CA LEU A 38 -24.98 -8.12 14.44
C LEU A 38 -24.89 -9.56 13.94
N LEU A 39 -25.47 -10.52 14.66
CA LEU A 39 -25.55 -11.92 14.21
C LEU A 39 -26.42 -12.06 12.95
N GLN A 40 -27.55 -11.36 12.88
CA GLN A 40 -28.41 -11.35 11.70
C GLN A 40 -27.71 -10.73 10.49
N ILE A 41 -27.02 -9.60 10.66
CA ILE A 41 -26.20 -8.97 9.61
C ILE A 41 -25.12 -9.94 9.13
N SER A 42 -24.43 -10.64 10.05
CA SER A 42 -23.42 -11.65 9.71
C SER A 42 -24.02 -12.81 8.90
N ALA A 43 -25.17 -13.33 9.32
CA ALA A 43 -25.87 -14.40 8.60
C ALA A 43 -26.34 -13.96 7.21
N VAL A 44 -26.84 -12.72 7.08
CA VAL A 44 -27.22 -12.13 5.78
C VAL A 44 -25.99 -11.89 4.91
N GLN A 45 -24.87 -11.43 5.47
CA GLN A 45 -23.60 -11.28 4.75
C GLN A 45 -23.11 -12.63 4.20
N ILE A 46 -23.21 -13.70 4.99
CA ILE A 46 -22.85 -15.07 4.56
C ILE A 46 -23.80 -15.55 3.45
N ARG A 47 -25.11 -15.32 3.55
CA ARG A 47 -26.07 -15.71 2.50
C ARG A 47 -25.98 -14.86 1.22
N SER A 48 -25.62 -13.59 1.34
CA SER A 48 -25.42 -12.66 0.21
C SER A 48 -24.03 -12.76 -0.43
N SER A 49 -23.06 -13.38 0.23
CA SER A 49 -21.73 -13.66 -0.32
C SER A 49 -21.73 -14.62 -1.52
N GLY A 50 -22.87 -15.27 -1.82
CA GLY A 50 -23.07 -16.03 -3.06
C GLY A 50 -23.27 -15.18 -4.32
N THR A 51 -23.55 -13.87 -4.19
CA THR A 51 -23.85 -13.00 -5.34
C THR A 51 -23.43 -11.55 -5.08
N LYS A 52 -22.40 -11.10 -5.80
CA LYS A 52 -21.77 -9.75 -5.79
C LYS A 52 -20.82 -9.59 -4.60
N LEU A 53 -19.51 -9.81 -4.74
CA LEU A 53 -18.64 -9.08 -5.65
C LEU A 53 -17.55 -10.02 -6.18
N ARG A 54 -17.67 -10.45 -7.44
CA ARG A 54 -16.47 -10.84 -8.20
C ARG A 54 -15.73 -9.55 -8.54
N LEU A 55 -14.99 -9.01 -7.58
CA LEU A 55 -13.86 -8.16 -7.89
C LEU A 55 -12.82 -9.09 -8.54
N PRO A 56 -12.32 -8.80 -9.75
CA PRO A 56 -11.32 -9.67 -10.38
C PRO A 56 -10.12 -9.77 -9.43
N PRO A 57 -9.61 -10.99 -9.16
CA PRO A 57 -8.35 -11.18 -8.47
C PRO A 57 -7.22 -10.91 -9.46
N ASP A 58 -7.13 -9.67 -9.96
CA ASP A 58 -6.02 -9.27 -10.82
C ASP A 58 -5.80 -7.76 -10.75
N ARG A 59 -5.33 -7.32 -9.58
CA ARG A 59 -4.24 -6.35 -9.45
C ARG A 59 -3.86 -6.27 -8.00
N GLU A 60 -2.83 -7.03 -7.68
CA GLU A 60 -1.99 -6.93 -6.50
C GLU A 60 -1.22 -5.58 -6.45
N ARG A 61 -1.87 -4.47 -6.82
CA ARG A 61 -1.43 -3.12 -6.47
C ARG A 61 -2.14 -2.75 -5.18
N ARG A 62 -1.59 -3.29 -4.08
CA ARG A 62 -1.85 -2.97 -2.67
C ARG A 62 -2.83 -1.81 -2.52
N TYR A 63 -4.13 -2.12 -2.42
CA TYR A 63 -5.10 -1.16 -1.93
C TYR A 63 -4.65 -0.81 -0.52
N ILE A 64 -4.06 0.37 -0.33
CA ILE A 64 -3.65 0.86 0.98
C ILE A 64 -4.95 1.31 1.66
N PRO A 65 -5.40 0.64 2.74
CA PRO A 65 -6.56 1.05 3.50
C PRO A 65 -6.44 2.52 3.89
N ARG A 66 -7.54 3.28 3.81
CA ARG A 66 -7.57 4.72 4.15
C ARG A 66 -6.97 5.01 5.53
N GLY A 67 -7.12 4.07 6.47
CA GLY A 67 -6.51 4.16 7.80
C GLY A 67 -4.99 4.22 7.77
N GLU A 68 -4.33 3.40 6.94
CA GLU A 68 -2.86 3.41 6.82
C GLU A 68 -2.33 4.73 6.26
N LEU A 69 -3.04 5.32 5.28
CA LEU A 69 -2.71 6.66 4.77
C LEU A 69 -2.89 7.71 5.87
N TRP A 70 -3.97 7.63 6.66
CA TRP A 70 -4.21 8.51 7.80
C TRP A 70 -3.10 8.45 8.86
N PHE A 71 -2.64 7.24 9.22
CA PHE A 71 -1.55 7.07 10.17
C PHE A 71 -0.24 7.64 9.63
N PHE A 72 0.10 7.39 8.37
CA PHE A 72 1.32 7.92 7.77
C PHE A 72 1.37 9.46 7.76
N LEU A 73 0.25 10.12 7.44
CA LEU A 73 0.15 11.58 7.45
C LEU A 73 0.34 12.14 8.86
N ARG A 74 -0.25 11.47 9.87
CA ARG A 74 -0.06 11.84 11.28
C ARG A 74 1.40 11.69 11.73
N ASP A 75 2.06 10.60 11.34
CA ASP A 75 3.47 10.35 11.67
C ASP A 75 4.42 11.33 10.98
N CYS A 76 3.99 11.91 9.85
CA CYS A 76 4.69 13.02 9.17
C CYS A 76 4.28 14.41 9.71
N GLU A 77 3.56 14.46 10.84
CA GLU A 77 3.07 15.68 11.50
C GLU A 77 2.18 16.57 10.61
N GLU A 78 1.46 15.97 9.66
CA GLU A 78 0.55 16.73 8.81
C GLU A 78 -0.74 17.13 9.54
N ASN A 79 -1.29 18.30 9.18
CA ASN A 79 -2.53 18.79 9.79
C ASN A 79 -3.74 17.95 9.34
N MET A 80 -4.16 17.05 10.22
CA MET A 80 -5.24 16.10 9.95
C MET A 80 -6.59 16.75 9.66
N LYS A 81 -6.88 17.92 10.23
CA LYS A 81 -8.16 18.64 10.00
C LYS A 81 -8.38 19.04 8.55
N ARG A 82 -7.31 19.08 7.73
CA ARG A 82 -7.39 19.41 6.30
C ARG A 82 -7.84 18.24 5.43
N TRP A 83 -7.82 17.03 6.00
CA TRP A 83 -8.12 15.76 5.33
C TRP A 83 -9.51 15.21 5.69
N ASP A 84 -10.22 15.84 6.63
CA ASP A 84 -11.62 15.55 6.93
C ASP A 84 -12.50 15.74 5.68
N GLY A 85 -13.30 14.73 5.35
CA GLY A 85 -14.17 14.73 4.16
C GLY A 85 -13.44 14.57 2.81
N ARG A 86 -12.11 14.45 2.77
CA ARG A 86 -11.37 14.26 1.51
C ARG A 86 -11.37 12.80 1.04
N PRO A 87 -11.36 12.58 -0.30
CA PRO A 87 -11.31 11.23 -0.86
C PRO A 87 -9.96 10.55 -0.59
N THR A 88 -9.96 9.23 -0.49
CA THR A 88 -8.75 8.40 -0.24
C THR A 88 -7.62 8.66 -1.25
N ALA A 89 -7.96 8.98 -2.50
CA ALA A 89 -6.98 9.32 -3.54
C ALA A 89 -6.14 10.55 -3.19
N ALA A 90 -6.74 11.57 -2.58
CA ALA A 90 -6.04 12.79 -2.19
C ALA A 90 -5.04 12.51 -1.05
N LEU A 91 -5.40 11.64 -0.11
CA LEU A 91 -4.48 11.16 0.93
C LEU A 91 -3.33 10.35 0.32
N ALA A 92 -3.63 9.46 -0.63
CA ALA A 92 -2.62 8.64 -1.29
C ALA A 92 -1.60 9.48 -2.06
N GLN A 93 -2.06 10.54 -2.73
CA GLN A 93 -1.19 11.49 -3.42
C GLN A 93 -0.26 12.21 -2.44
N GLN A 94 -0.79 12.75 -1.34
CA GLN A 94 0.01 13.44 -0.33
C GLN A 94 1.09 12.54 0.28
N VAL A 95 0.75 11.27 0.56
CA VAL A 95 1.72 10.29 1.06
C VAL A 95 2.87 10.06 0.08
N LEU A 96 2.62 10.11 -1.24
CA LEU A 96 3.68 10.02 -2.25
C LEU A 96 4.57 11.27 -2.23
N GLU A 97 3.98 12.47 -2.21
CA GLU A 97 4.71 13.74 -2.16
C GLU A 97 5.62 13.84 -0.91
N LEU A 98 5.13 13.39 0.25
CA LEU A 98 5.90 13.32 1.48
C LEU A 98 7.06 12.32 1.40
N LYS A 99 6.85 11.16 0.77
CA LYS A 99 7.92 10.18 0.56
C LYS A 99 8.99 10.73 -0.38
N GLU A 100 8.60 11.38 -1.47
CA GLU A 100 9.51 11.96 -2.44
C GLU A 100 10.32 13.14 -1.87
N SER A 101 9.66 14.05 -1.14
CA SER A 101 10.34 15.18 -0.47
C SER A 101 11.35 14.71 0.60
N LYS A 102 11.03 13.65 1.35
CA LYS A 102 11.94 13.02 2.30
C LYS A 102 13.14 12.38 1.60
N THR A 103 12.96 11.79 0.42
CA THR A 103 14.04 11.22 -0.40
C THR A 103 14.91 12.32 -1.04
N GLN A 104 14.33 13.46 -1.43
CA GLN A 104 15.07 14.55 -2.07
C GLN A 104 15.95 15.36 -1.11
N ARG A 105 15.61 15.42 0.20
CA ARG A 105 16.47 15.97 1.25
C ARG A 105 17.83 15.24 1.34
N GLY A 106 17.94 14.02 0.82
CA GLY A 106 19.20 13.25 0.73
C GLY A 106 19.98 13.40 -0.59
N ARG A 107 19.45 14.09 -1.62
CA ARG A 107 20.08 14.20 -2.96
C ARG A 107 20.57 15.60 -3.36
N SER A 108 20.34 16.64 -2.55
CA SER A 108 20.48 18.04 -3.00
C SER A 108 21.88 18.67 -2.92
N ASN A 109 22.97 17.93 -2.64
CA ASN A 109 24.32 18.53 -2.61
C ASN A 109 25.29 18.05 -3.70
N ARG A 110 24.87 17.25 -4.69
CA ARG A 110 25.76 16.90 -5.80
C ARG A 110 25.72 17.99 -6.87
N LYS A 111 26.71 18.89 -6.80
CA LYS A 111 27.05 19.88 -7.83
C LYS A 111 26.86 19.29 -9.22
N GLN A 112 25.98 19.93 -9.98
CA GLN A 112 25.68 19.65 -11.37
C GLN A 112 26.93 20.02 -12.19
N ALA A 113 27.76 19.03 -12.54
CA ALA A 113 28.80 19.20 -13.56
C ALA A 113 28.15 18.97 -14.93
N ALA A 114 28.35 19.93 -15.83
CA ALA A 114 27.72 19.98 -17.14
C ALA A 114 27.99 18.71 -17.96
N PRO A 115 26.99 18.18 -18.71
CA PRO A 115 27.24 17.15 -19.70
C PRO A 115 27.93 17.80 -20.90
N VAL A 116 29.19 17.47 -21.16
CA VAL A 116 29.84 17.82 -22.42
C VAL A 116 29.27 16.91 -23.51
N ALA A 117 28.81 17.55 -24.58
CA ALA A 117 27.92 17.02 -25.61
C ALA A 117 28.56 16.03 -26.58
N CYS A 118 27.65 15.27 -27.22
CA CYS A 118 27.80 14.25 -28.26
C CYS A 118 28.72 14.61 -29.45
N SER A 119 29.29 13.58 -30.07
CA SER A 119 29.07 13.37 -31.51
C SER A 119 29.18 11.89 -31.91
N ARG A 120 28.24 11.49 -32.78
CA ARG A 120 28.07 10.20 -33.44
C ARG A 120 28.33 10.47 -34.92
N THR A 121 29.26 9.75 -35.54
CA THR A 121 29.35 9.71 -37.01
C THR A 121 29.75 8.31 -37.46
N ALA A 122 28.76 7.62 -38.03
CA ALA A 122 28.96 6.56 -39.01
C ALA A 122 29.30 7.19 -40.36
N ARG A 123 30.19 6.56 -41.14
CA ARG A 123 30.17 6.47 -42.61
C ARG A 123 31.31 5.54 -43.09
N TYR A 124 30.97 4.68 -44.04
CA TYR A 124 31.84 3.76 -44.79
C TYR A 124 32.61 4.50 -45.90
N ASP A 125 33.45 3.73 -46.60
CA ASP A 125 34.07 3.93 -47.93
C ASP A 125 35.49 4.52 -47.87
N ASP A 126 36.50 3.68 -48.16
CA ASP A 126 37.28 3.62 -49.42
C ASP A 126 38.58 4.45 -49.18
N ASP A 127 39.81 4.06 -49.44
CA ASP A 127 40.43 3.20 -50.44
C ASP A 127 41.77 2.69 -49.86
N ASP A 128 42.25 1.52 -50.26
CA ASP A 128 43.57 1.37 -50.89
C ASP A 128 44.02 -0.11 -50.98
N ASP A 129 44.09 -0.54 -52.22
CA ASP A 129 45.05 -1.50 -52.78
C ASP A 129 44.76 -3.01 -52.57
N MET A 130 43.94 -3.54 -53.48
CA MET A 130 43.83 -4.96 -53.80
C MET A 130 44.38 -5.19 -55.21
N SER A 131 45.55 -5.82 -55.34
CA SER A 131 46.05 -6.58 -56.51
C SER A 131 47.41 -7.19 -56.13
N ASP A 132 47.72 -8.49 -56.26
CA ASP A 132 47.08 -9.62 -56.93
C ASP A 132 47.76 -10.94 -56.41
N PRO A 133 47.44 -12.15 -56.90
CA PRO A 133 46.70 -13.17 -56.16
C PRO A 133 47.55 -14.43 -55.94
N LEU A 134 46.89 -15.54 -55.56
CA LEU A 134 47.41 -16.91 -55.62
C LEU A 134 48.30 -17.31 -54.44
N GLU A 135 47.72 -18.05 -53.51
CA GLU A 135 47.99 -19.49 -53.42
C GLU A 135 47.17 -20.02 -52.26
N GLY A 136 46.34 -21.02 -52.53
CA GLY A 136 46.74 -22.31 -52.00
C GLY A 136 45.74 -22.71 -50.93
N THR A 137 44.58 -23.16 -51.42
CA THR A 137 43.69 -24.03 -50.68
C THR A 137 44.46 -25.08 -49.87
N SER A 138 43.97 -25.32 -48.67
CA SER A 138 43.96 -26.63 -48.03
C SER A 138 45.26 -27.07 -47.34
N LYS A 139 45.23 -27.24 -46.01
CA LYS A 139 44.95 -28.57 -45.44
C LYS A 139 44.82 -28.57 -43.92
N MET A 140 43.91 -29.46 -43.55
CA MET A 140 43.43 -29.90 -42.26
C MET A 140 44.39 -30.92 -41.64
N TYR A 141 44.45 -30.91 -40.30
CA TYR A 141 45.06 -31.80 -39.31
C TYR A 141 45.97 -32.97 -39.75
N ALA A 142 47.12 -33.03 -39.05
CA ALA A 142 48.02 -34.17 -38.98
C ALA A 142 47.37 -35.36 -38.25
N GLU A 143 47.71 -36.58 -38.66
CA GLU A 143 48.13 -37.68 -37.78
C GLU A 143 48.37 -38.96 -38.61
N GLY A 144 49.51 -39.62 -38.41
CA GLY A 144 49.87 -40.84 -39.12
C GLY A 144 51.29 -41.30 -38.83
N LYS A 145 51.49 -41.85 -37.64
CA LYS A 145 52.70 -42.60 -37.21
C LYS A 145 53.08 -43.71 -38.20
N LYS A 146 54.38 -43.97 -38.34
CA LYS A 146 55.00 -45.31 -38.27
C LYS A 146 56.53 -45.28 -38.43
N ASP A 147 57.21 -45.50 -37.31
CA ASP A 147 58.17 -46.59 -37.02
C ASP A 147 59.08 -47.07 -38.17
N ASN A 148 60.41 -46.98 -38.00
CA ASN A 148 61.28 -48.16 -37.83
C ASN A 148 62.78 -47.82 -37.72
N GLN A 149 63.46 -48.66 -36.94
CA GLN A 149 64.88 -48.75 -36.61
C GLN A 149 65.83 -48.94 -37.81
N ALA A 150 67.06 -48.45 -37.63
CA ALA A 150 68.28 -49.23 -37.81
C ALA A 150 69.30 -48.80 -36.74
#